data_AF-R5DIR8-F1
#
_entry.id   AF-R5DIR8-F1
#
_cell.length_a   1.000
_cell.length_b   1.000
_cell.length_c   1.000
_cell.angle_alpha   90.00
_cell.angle_beta   90.00
_cell.angle_gamma   90.00
#
_symmetry.space_group_name_H-M   'P 1'
#
loop_
_entity.id
_entity.type
_entity.pdbx_description
1 polymer ?
#
loop_
_entity_poly.entity_id
_entity_poly.type
_entity_poly.pdbx_seq_one_letter_code
_entity_poly.pdbx_strand_id
1 'polypeptide(L)'
;MKKCPECNHELKRIENGTLQTKHKTSNGCKDILVENLSYSKCDYCNEIFYNPDDLDNYEIQFEKALEKERKSENLLTAKEIKAIRKKYNLTQLQLELLLKIGPKNVAKWETYKSNQSKTIDKLLRNMNDDYCFFLKMLSNVEIKDFNNIINEHSFYLENISILELISKFYPDINIKNVSKDFISYVRKVIENLFATEVVEQNSQLILKEAV
;
A
#
# COMPACT_ATOMS: atom_id res chain seq x y z
N MET A 1 -32.67 -26.16 -7.35
CA MET A 1 -32.66 -27.41 -8.15
C MET A 1 -32.54 -28.59 -7.18
N LYS A 2 -33.33 -29.66 -7.31
CA LYS A 2 -33.28 -30.80 -6.37
C LYS A 2 -32.40 -31.98 -6.83
N LYS A 3 -32.13 -32.07 -8.14
CA LYS A 3 -31.32 -33.14 -8.76
C LYS A 3 -30.10 -32.59 -9.49
N CYS A 4 -29.03 -33.37 -9.51
CA CYS A 4 -27.77 -33.08 -10.18
C CYS A 4 -27.94 -33.17 -11.71
N PRO A 5 -27.59 -32.13 -12.49
CA PRO A 5 -27.66 -32.18 -13.95
C PRO A 5 -26.72 -33.22 -14.58
N GLU A 6 -25.60 -33.52 -13.92
CA GLU A 6 -24.55 -34.41 -14.46
C GLU A 6 -24.90 -35.90 -14.30
N CYS A 7 -25.53 -36.27 -13.18
CA CYS A 7 -25.77 -37.68 -12.85
C CYS A 7 -27.18 -38.00 -12.34
N ASN A 8 -28.08 -37.01 -12.30
CA ASN A 8 -29.50 -37.11 -11.91
C ASN A 8 -29.77 -37.59 -10.45
N HIS A 9 -28.74 -37.67 -9.61
CA HIS A 9 -28.85 -37.96 -8.17
C HIS A 9 -29.22 -36.71 -7.36
N GLU A 10 -29.47 -36.87 -6.06
CA GLU A 10 -29.91 -35.76 -5.21
C GLU A 10 -28.79 -34.73 -4.96
N LEU A 11 -29.19 -33.47 -4.84
CA LEU A 11 -28.31 -32.39 -4.40
C LEU A 11 -28.58 -32.10 -2.93
N LYS A 12 -27.50 -32.10 -2.13
CA LYS A 12 -27.53 -31.69 -0.73
C LYS A 12 -27.06 -30.26 -0.63
N ARG A 13 -27.88 -29.42 0.00
CA ARG A 13 -27.49 -28.05 0.33
C ARG A 13 -26.49 -28.08 1.49
N ILE A 14 -25.34 -27.45 1.29
CA ILE A 14 -24.32 -27.22 2.30
C ILE A 14 -24.38 -25.75 2.69
N GLU A 15 -24.54 -25.50 3.98
CA GLU A 15 -24.40 -24.19 4.59
C GLU A 15 -23.14 -24.20 5.47
N ASN A 16 -22.41 -23.10 5.49
CA ASN A 16 -21.13 -22.98 6.21
C ASN A 16 -20.08 -24.03 5.81
N GLY A 17 -20.08 -24.43 4.54
CA GLY A 17 -19.10 -25.35 3.99
C GLY A 17 -17.71 -24.73 3.86
N THR A 18 -16.72 -25.59 3.71
CA THR A 18 -15.32 -25.21 3.51
C THR A 18 -14.80 -25.87 2.24
N LEU A 19 -14.21 -25.07 1.35
CA LEU A 19 -13.60 -25.55 0.10
C LEU A 19 -12.15 -25.10 0.02
N GLN A 20 -11.30 -25.97 -0.52
CA GLN A 20 -9.96 -25.61 -0.94
C GLN A 20 -10.01 -25.18 -2.41
N THR A 21 -9.54 -23.97 -2.69
CA THR A 21 -9.53 -23.41 -4.04
C THR A 21 -8.13 -22.95 -4.42
N LYS A 22 -7.85 -22.91 -5.72
CA LYS A 22 -6.58 -22.48 -6.27
C LYS A 22 -6.62 -21.01 -6.61
N HIS A 23 -5.84 -20.19 -5.91
CA HIS A 23 -5.66 -18.78 -6.21
C HIS A 23 -4.45 -18.56 -7.11
N LYS A 24 -4.69 -18.06 -8.33
CA LYS A 24 -3.61 -17.74 -9.26
C LYS A 24 -2.98 -16.39 -8.88
N THR A 25 -1.71 -16.44 -8.53
CA THR A 25 -0.88 -15.27 -8.22
C THR A 25 0.10 -14.98 -9.35
N SER A 26 0.82 -13.86 -9.27
CA SER A 26 1.90 -13.57 -10.21
C SER A 26 3.09 -14.53 -10.11
N ASN A 27 3.24 -15.26 -9.00
CA ASN A 27 4.38 -16.15 -8.74
C ASN A 27 4.02 -17.65 -8.79
N GLY A 28 2.81 -17.98 -9.24
CA GLY A 28 2.31 -19.35 -9.27
C GLY A 28 0.90 -19.48 -8.70
N CYS A 29 0.52 -20.67 -8.26
CA CYS A 29 -0.78 -20.94 -7.69
C CYS A 29 -0.65 -21.25 -6.19
N LYS A 30 -1.55 -20.72 -5.37
CA LYS A 30 -1.60 -20.99 -3.93
C LYS A 30 -2.95 -21.62 -3.59
N ASP A 31 -2.93 -22.67 -2.79
CA ASP A 31 -4.16 -23.24 -2.26
C ASP A 31 -4.67 -22.36 -1.12
N ILE A 32 -5.94 -21.97 -1.20
CA ILE A 32 -6.62 -21.12 -0.23
C ILE A 32 -7.83 -21.88 0.30
N LEU A 33 -7.96 -21.91 1.62
CA LEU A 33 -9.13 -22.48 2.29
C LEU A 33 -10.19 -21.39 2.46
N VAL A 34 -11.37 -21.60 1.87
CA VAL A 34 -12.50 -20.67 1.93
C VAL A 34 -13.58 -21.29 2.79
N GLU A 35 -13.86 -20.64 3.91
CA GLU A 35 -14.81 -21.09 4.93
C GLU A 35 -16.13 -20.33 4.79
N ASN A 36 -17.18 -20.84 5.44
CA ASN A 36 -18.51 -20.20 5.50
C ASN A 36 -19.20 -20.06 4.13
N LEU A 37 -18.97 -21.04 3.25
CA LEU A 37 -19.56 -21.10 1.92
C LEU A 37 -20.95 -21.75 1.95
N SER A 38 -21.82 -21.25 1.08
CA SER A 38 -23.10 -21.89 0.78
C SER A 38 -23.06 -22.43 -0.65
N TYR A 39 -23.39 -23.72 -0.83
CA TYR A 39 -23.39 -24.37 -2.15
C TYR A 39 -24.21 -25.66 -2.12
N SER A 40 -24.57 -26.19 -3.29
CA SER A 40 -25.19 -27.51 -3.40
C SER A 40 -24.16 -28.53 -3.85
N LYS A 41 -24.09 -29.69 -3.20
CA LYS A 41 -23.18 -30.78 -3.57
C LYS A 41 -23.97 -32.06 -3.90
N CYS A 42 -23.65 -32.71 -5.01
CA CYS A 42 -24.20 -34.02 -5.32
C CYS A 42 -23.59 -35.09 -4.40
N ASP A 43 -24.43 -35.94 -3.82
CA ASP A 43 -23.97 -37.02 -2.93
C ASP A 43 -23.42 -38.25 -3.65
N TYR A 44 -23.64 -38.35 -4.97
CA TYR A 44 -23.11 -39.41 -5.81
C TYR A 44 -21.82 -39.00 -6.54
N CYS A 45 -21.88 -37.99 -7.42
CA CYS A 45 -20.72 -37.60 -8.24
C CYS A 45 -19.83 -36.51 -7.62
N ASN A 46 -20.19 -35.97 -6.44
CA ASN A 46 -19.49 -34.90 -5.73
C ASN A 46 -19.43 -33.52 -6.43
N GLU A 47 -20.10 -33.34 -7.56
CA GLU A 47 -20.18 -32.05 -8.26
C GLU A 47 -20.80 -30.96 -7.39
N ILE A 48 -20.26 -29.74 -7.52
CA ILE A 48 -20.65 -28.56 -6.74
C ILE A 48 -21.37 -27.57 -7.65
N PHE A 49 -22.50 -27.07 -7.19
CA PHE A 49 -23.34 -26.11 -7.89
C PHE A 49 -23.60 -24.89 -7.01
N TYR A 50 -23.53 -23.71 -7.64
CA TYR A 50 -23.77 -22.42 -7.02
C TYR A 50 -25.01 -21.78 -7.64
N ASN A 51 -25.89 -21.26 -6.79
CA ASN A 51 -26.91 -20.30 -7.21
C ASN A 51 -26.30 -18.87 -7.22
N PRO A 52 -27.00 -17.86 -7.76
CA PRO A 52 -26.47 -16.48 -7.77
C PRO A 52 -26.00 -15.99 -6.39
N ASP A 53 -26.82 -16.17 -5.34
CA ASP A 53 -26.45 -15.76 -3.97
C ASP A 53 -25.22 -16.50 -3.43
N ASP A 54 -24.99 -17.74 -3.88
CA ASP A 54 -23.82 -18.53 -3.49
C ASP A 54 -22.54 -18.00 -4.12
N LEU A 55 -22.64 -17.46 -5.35
CA LEU A 55 -21.50 -16.83 -6.03
C LEU A 55 -21.11 -15.53 -5.32
N ASP A 56 -22.09 -14.71 -4.93
CA ASP A 56 -21.86 -13.49 -4.15
C ASP A 56 -21.23 -13.81 -2.78
N ASN A 57 -21.77 -14.82 -2.09
CA ASN A 57 -21.18 -15.33 -0.85
C ASN A 57 -19.74 -15.82 -1.10
N TYR A 58 -19.51 -16.60 -2.15
CA TYR A 58 -18.19 -17.12 -2.48
C TYR A 58 -17.17 -15.99 -2.70
N GLU A 59 -17.52 -14.95 -3.46
CA GLU A 59 -16.63 -13.82 -3.71
C GLU A 59 -16.23 -13.11 -2.40
N ILE A 60 -17.22 -12.85 -1.53
CA ILE A 60 -17.00 -12.21 -0.23
C ILE A 60 -16.10 -13.08 0.68
N GLN A 61 -16.40 -14.38 0.79
CA GLN A 61 -15.60 -15.27 1.65
C GLN A 61 -14.21 -15.51 1.07
N PHE A 62 -14.06 -15.54 -0.24
CA PHE A 62 -12.77 -15.68 -0.90
C PHE A 62 -11.87 -14.46 -0.61
N GLU A 63 -12.39 -13.23 -0.72
CA GLU A 63 -11.62 -12.03 -0.35
C GLU A 63 -11.20 -12.07 1.13
N LYS A 64 -12.11 -12.47 2.05
CA LYS A 64 -11.78 -12.62 3.46
C LYS A 64 -10.70 -13.66 3.72
N ALA A 65 -10.72 -14.78 3.00
CA ALA A 65 -9.71 -15.82 3.10
C ALA A 65 -8.33 -15.29 2.66
N LEU A 66 -8.27 -14.54 1.55
CA LEU A 66 -7.04 -13.90 1.07
C LEU A 66 -6.53 -12.83 2.04
N GLU A 67 -7.43 -12.05 2.65
CA GLU A 67 -7.08 -11.06 3.67
C GLU A 67 -6.50 -11.73 4.93
N LYS A 68 -7.14 -12.79 5.42
CA LYS A 68 -6.68 -13.59 6.57
C LYS A 68 -5.30 -14.19 6.31
N GLU A 69 -5.09 -14.74 5.12
CA GLU A 69 -3.82 -15.30 4.68
C GLU A 69 -2.72 -14.23 4.67
N ARG A 70 -2.95 -13.08 4.01
CA ARG A 70 -1.97 -11.99 3.96
C ARG A 70 -1.63 -11.43 5.35
N LYS A 71 -2.63 -11.31 6.23
CA LYS A 71 -2.43 -10.91 7.64
C LYS A 71 -1.59 -11.92 8.42
N SER A 72 -1.74 -13.23 8.14
CA SER A 72 -0.91 -14.26 8.78
C SER A 72 0.58 -14.14 8.43
N GLU A 73 0.90 -13.57 7.27
CA GLU A 73 2.28 -13.22 6.87
C GLU A 73 2.74 -11.86 7.41
N ASN A 74 1.93 -11.18 8.23
CA ASN A 74 2.16 -9.83 8.77
C ASN A 74 2.37 -8.76 7.66
N LEU A 75 1.64 -8.90 6.55
CA LEU A 75 1.64 -7.96 5.44
C LEU A 75 0.39 -7.07 5.46
N LEU A 76 0.52 -5.83 4.98
CA LEU A 76 -0.59 -4.92 4.74
C LEU A 76 -1.61 -5.54 3.79
N THR A 77 -2.88 -5.45 4.14
CA THR A 77 -4.03 -5.85 3.32
C THR A 77 -4.19 -4.95 2.09
N ALA A 78 -4.97 -5.41 1.10
CA ALA A 78 -5.32 -4.60 -0.07
C ALA A 78 -5.97 -3.27 0.33
N LYS A 79 -6.84 -3.31 1.35
CA LYS A 79 -7.56 -2.15 1.87
C LYS A 79 -6.61 -1.16 2.54
N GLU A 80 -5.68 -1.63 3.35
CA GLU A 80 -4.67 -0.78 4.00
C GLU A 80 -3.75 -0.11 2.97
N ILE A 81 -3.25 -0.85 1.98
CA ILE A 81 -2.41 -0.29 0.90
C ILE A 81 -3.18 0.82 0.16
N LYS A 82 -4.44 0.56 -0.19
CA LYS A 82 -5.31 1.55 -0.84
C LYS A 82 -5.53 2.78 0.02
N ALA A 83 -5.76 2.60 1.33
CA ALA A 83 -5.95 3.69 2.28
C ALA A 83 -4.68 4.56 2.38
N ILE A 84 -3.50 3.94 2.51
CA ILE A 84 -2.21 4.62 2.55
C ILE A 84 -1.99 5.44 1.26
N ARG A 85 -2.26 4.84 0.09
CA ARG A 85 -2.14 5.54 -1.19
C ARG A 85 -3.07 6.75 -1.27
N LYS A 86 -4.33 6.57 -0.84
CA LYS A 86 -5.35 7.61 -0.89
C LYS A 86 -5.14 8.72 0.12
N LYS A 87 -4.48 8.44 1.25
CA LYS A 87 -4.04 9.46 2.23
C LYS A 87 -3.20 10.57 1.58
N TYR A 88 -2.44 10.23 0.55
CA TYR A 88 -1.55 11.14 -0.20
C TYR A 88 -2.08 11.53 -1.58
N ASN A 89 -3.36 11.25 -1.86
CA ASN A 89 -3.99 11.52 -3.16
C ASN A 89 -3.23 10.91 -4.38
N LEU A 90 -2.49 9.83 -4.16
CA LEU A 90 -1.69 9.19 -5.20
C LEU A 90 -2.55 8.33 -6.13
N THR A 91 -2.28 8.39 -7.43
CA THR A 91 -2.71 7.33 -8.38
C THR A 91 -1.91 6.04 -8.13
N GLN A 92 -2.39 4.90 -8.66
CA GLN A 92 -1.64 3.64 -8.56
C GLN A 92 -0.27 3.77 -9.23
N LEU A 93 -0.21 4.42 -10.41
CA LEU A 93 1.03 4.68 -11.13
C LEU A 93 1.98 5.59 -10.35
N GLN A 94 1.48 6.66 -9.73
CA GLN A 94 2.30 7.55 -8.91
C GLN A 94 2.89 6.82 -7.70
N LEU A 95 2.13 5.93 -7.04
CA LEU A 95 2.70 5.10 -5.98
C LEU A 95 3.77 4.13 -6.51
N GLU A 96 3.58 3.58 -7.71
CA GLU A 96 4.58 2.73 -8.38
C GLU A 96 5.88 3.49 -8.68
N LEU A 97 5.78 4.71 -9.19
CA LEU A 97 6.92 5.60 -9.43
C LEU A 97 7.63 5.98 -8.13
N LEU A 98 6.87 6.35 -7.09
CA LEU A 98 7.40 6.72 -5.78
C LEU A 98 8.18 5.56 -5.12
N LEU A 99 7.66 4.33 -5.25
CA LEU A 99 8.30 3.11 -4.74
C LEU A 99 9.39 2.56 -5.67
N LYS A 100 9.59 3.15 -6.86
CA LYS A 100 10.54 2.71 -7.90
C LYS A 100 10.33 1.24 -8.30
N ILE A 101 9.07 0.84 -8.49
CA ILE A 101 8.68 -0.51 -8.90
C ILE A 101 8.08 -0.53 -10.31
N GLY A 102 8.07 -1.71 -10.93
CA GLY A 102 7.42 -1.90 -12.23
C GLY A 102 5.91 -1.64 -12.19
N PRO A 103 5.29 -1.35 -13.35
CA PRO A 103 3.90 -0.96 -13.42
C PRO A 103 2.95 -2.11 -13.07
N LYS A 104 1.70 -1.77 -12.70
CA LYS A 104 0.59 -2.69 -12.38
C LYS A 104 0.80 -3.53 -11.11
N ASN A 105 1.84 -3.28 -10.32
CA ASN A 105 2.05 -3.96 -9.05
C ASN A 105 1.03 -3.48 -8.00
N VAL A 106 0.81 -2.17 -7.88
CA VAL A 106 -0.12 -1.62 -6.89
C VAL A 106 -1.55 -2.09 -7.18
N ALA A 107 -1.95 -2.11 -8.46
CA ALA A 107 -3.25 -2.63 -8.87
C ALA A 107 -3.45 -4.11 -8.46
N LYS A 108 -2.40 -4.94 -8.57
CA LYS A 108 -2.46 -6.34 -8.13
C LYS A 108 -2.53 -6.47 -6.61
N TRP A 109 -1.80 -5.63 -5.88
CA TRP A 109 -1.82 -5.64 -4.41
C TRP A 109 -3.19 -5.24 -3.86
N GLU A 110 -3.80 -4.20 -4.45
CA GLU A 110 -5.14 -3.71 -4.10
C GLU A 110 -6.28 -4.65 -4.50
N THR A 111 -6.00 -5.70 -5.28
CA THR A 111 -6.99 -6.70 -5.73
C THR A 111 -6.63 -8.13 -5.32
N TYR A 112 -5.72 -8.29 -4.37
CA TYR A 112 -5.21 -9.59 -3.90
C TYR A 112 -4.61 -10.52 -4.96
N LYS A 113 -4.34 -10.04 -6.19
CA LYS A 113 -3.71 -10.84 -7.27
C LYS A 113 -2.23 -11.15 -7.03
N SER A 114 -1.57 -10.38 -6.18
CA SER A 114 -0.25 -10.71 -5.64
C SER A 114 -0.04 -9.99 -4.32
N ASN A 115 0.88 -10.49 -3.51
CA ASN A 115 1.36 -9.80 -2.30
C ASN A 115 2.53 -8.87 -2.68
N GLN A 116 2.68 -7.79 -1.92
CA GLN A 116 3.88 -6.97 -1.89
C GLN A 116 5.02 -7.73 -1.19
N SER A 117 6.27 -7.36 -1.46
CA SER A 117 7.39 -7.89 -0.69
C SER A 117 7.44 -7.25 0.70
N LYS A 118 8.10 -7.91 1.65
CA LYS A 118 8.30 -7.36 3.02
C LYS A 118 9.03 -6.01 3.01
N THR A 119 9.91 -5.77 2.05
CA THR A 119 10.60 -4.49 1.89
C THR A 119 9.63 -3.38 1.50
N ILE A 120 8.77 -3.62 0.51
CA ILE A 120 7.74 -2.66 0.11
C ILE A 120 6.74 -2.43 1.24
N ASP A 121 6.36 -3.47 1.96
CA ASP A 121 5.45 -3.37 3.11
C ASP A 121 5.98 -2.36 4.15
N LYS A 122 7.26 -2.46 4.51
CA LYS A 122 7.93 -1.51 5.42
C LYS A 122 7.94 -0.09 4.87
N LEU A 123 8.22 0.10 3.57
CA LEU A 123 8.19 1.43 2.96
C LEU A 123 6.80 2.05 3.02
N LEU A 124 5.75 1.27 2.74
CA LEU A 124 4.36 1.73 2.83
C LEU A 124 3.97 2.10 4.26
N ARG A 125 4.40 1.32 5.26
CA ARG A 125 4.18 1.63 6.68
C ARG A 125 4.90 2.90 7.10
N ASN A 126 6.19 3.04 6.75
CA ASN A 126 6.95 4.26 7.03
C ASN A 126 6.29 5.48 6.36
N MET A 127 5.86 5.34 5.11
CA MET A 127 5.12 6.40 4.42
C MET A 127 3.80 6.71 5.12
N ASN A 128 3.10 5.72 5.68
CA ASN A 128 1.88 5.96 6.44
C ASN A 128 2.14 6.68 7.76
N ASP A 129 3.19 6.28 8.48
CA ASP A 129 3.41 6.70 9.85
C ASP A 129 4.21 8.02 9.92
N ASP A 130 5.05 8.29 8.92
CA ASP A 130 5.92 9.45 8.84
C ASP A 130 5.67 10.27 7.56
N TYR A 131 5.08 11.45 7.73
CA TYR A 131 4.83 12.38 6.63
C TYR A 131 6.13 12.98 6.04
N CYS A 132 7.19 13.16 6.85
CA CYS A 132 8.51 13.60 6.34
C CYS A 132 9.12 12.54 5.44
N PHE A 133 8.96 11.27 5.80
CA PHE A 133 9.40 10.16 4.96
C PHE A 133 8.73 10.21 3.58
N PHE A 134 7.41 10.44 3.54
CA PHE A 134 6.68 10.66 2.29
C PHE A 134 7.24 11.84 1.48
N LEU A 135 7.42 13.01 2.10
CA LEU A 135 7.96 14.19 1.41
C LEU A 135 9.38 13.93 0.85
N LYS A 136 10.23 13.21 1.60
CA LYS A 136 11.56 12.82 1.14
C LYS A 136 11.50 11.85 -0.04
N MET A 137 10.53 10.94 -0.07
CA MET A 137 10.34 10.11 -1.26
C MET A 137 9.91 10.97 -2.47
N LEU A 138 9.03 11.95 -2.24
CA LEU A 138 8.50 12.85 -3.27
C LEU A 138 9.58 13.80 -3.83
N SER A 139 10.56 14.21 -3.03
CA SER A 139 11.66 15.06 -3.53
C SER A 139 12.61 14.32 -4.49
N ASN A 140 12.50 12.99 -4.58
CA ASN A 140 13.36 12.12 -5.39
C ASN A 140 12.69 11.60 -6.67
N VAL A 141 11.54 12.16 -7.06
CA VAL A 141 10.83 11.83 -8.30
C VAL A 141 10.77 13.01 -9.27
N GLU A 142 10.47 12.74 -10.54
CA GLU A 142 10.29 13.80 -11.52
C GLU A 142 9.00 14.61 -11.26
N ILE A 143 9.15 15.92 -11.09
CA ILE A 143 8.08 16.87 -10.73
C ILE A 143 6.85 16.74 -11.65
N LYS A 144 7.08 16.56 -12.96
CA LYS A 144 6.01 16.50 -13.97
C LYS A 144 4.99 15.39 -13.70
N ASP A 145 5.41 14.28 -13.08
CA ASP A 145 4.55 13.13 -12.79
C ASP A 145 3.70 13.33 -11.52
N PHE A 146 3.99 14.38 -10.74
CA PHE A 146 3.41 14.66 -9.42
C PHE A 146 2.92 16.11 -9.26
N ASN A 147 2.79 16.88 -10.35
CA ASN A 147 2.34 18.27 -10.32
C ASN A 147 1.05 18.50 -9.51
N ASN A 148 0.09 17.57 -9.57
CA ASN A 148 -1.15 17.64 -8.78
C ASN A 148 -0.88 17.65 -7.27
N ILE A 149 0.04 16.80 -6.82
CA ILE A 149 0.40 16.65 -5.40
C ILE A 149 1.29 17.81 -4.96
N ILE A 150 2.25 18.20 -5.80
CA ILE A 150 3.15 19.32 -5.50
C ILE A 150 2.34 20.60 -5.33
N ASN A 151 1.34 20.86 -6.18
CA ASN A 151 0.46 22.02 -6.00
C ASN A 151 -0.33 21.96 -4.69
N GLU A 152 -0.87 20.79 -4.32
CA GLU A 152 -1.63 20.60 -3.07
C GLU A 152 -0.74 20.74 -1.81
N HIS A 153 0.55 20.41 -1.93
CA HIS A 153 1.50 20.41 -0.82
C HIS A 153 2.59 21.47 -0.94
N SER A 154 2.48 22.41 -1.89
CA SER A 154 3.51 23.41 -2.22
C SER A 154 3.84 24.25 -0.99
N PHE A 155 2.80 24.65 -0.23
CA PHE A 155 2.98 25.35 1.04
C PHE A 155 3.85 24.56 2.03
N TYR A 156 3.64 23.25 2.17
CA TYR A 156 4.44 22.42 3.08
C TYR A 156 5.86 22.17 2.56
N LEU A 157 6.03 22.10 1.24
CA LEU A 157 7.33 21.93 0.57
C LEU A 157 8.16 23.23 0.64
N GLU A 158 7.50 24.39 0.55
CA GLU A 158 8.10 25.74 0.59
C GLU A 158 8.24 26.29 2.01
N ASN A 159 7.35 25.89 2.93
CA ASN A 159 7.26 26.38 4.31
C ASN A 159 7.37 25.21 5.30
N ILE A 160 8.43 24.43 5.22
CA ILE A 160 8.91 23.65 6.37
C ILE A 160 9.35 24.67 7.46
N SER A 161 8.39 25.36 8.05
CA SER A 161 8.57 26.10 9.28
C SER A 161 8.80 25.01 10.31
N ILE A 162 10.06 24.83 10.66
CA ILE A 162 10.61 23.83 11.59
C ILE A 162 9.73 23.70 12.86
N LEU A 163 9.06 24.78 13.27
CA LEU A 163 8.21 24.87 14.44
C LEU A 163 6.85 24.15 14.31
N GLU A 164 6.23 24.12 13.12
CA GLU A 164 4.99 23.37 12.88
C GLU A 164 5.24 21.88 12.63
N LEU A 165 6.43 21.53 12.12
CA LEU A 165 6.86 20.15 12.06
C LEU A 165 7.17 19.59 13.46
N ILE A 166 7.90 20.34 14.28
CA ILE A 166 8.18 19.92 15.66
C ILE A 166 6.88 19.75 16.47
N SER A 167 5.91 20.66 16.32
CA SER A 167 4.61 20.56 17.02
C SER A 167 3.77 19.36 16.60
N LYS A 168 3.86 18.95 15.32
CA LYS A 168 3.07 17.87 14.74
C LYS A 168 3.67 16.49 14.97
N PHE A 169 5.00 16.38 15.00
CA PHE A 169 5.70 15.10 15.18
C PHE A 169 6.11 14.81 16.63
N TYR A 170 6.22 15.83 17.47
CA TYR A 170 6.51 15.69 18.90
C TYR A 170 5.48 16.51 19.70
N PRO A 171 4.21 16.05 19.76
CA PRO A 171 3.10 16.81 20.34
C PRO A 171 3.28 17.16 21.83
N ASP A 172 4.17 16.44 22.54
CA ASP A 172 4.48 16.65 23.96
C ASP A 172 5.51 17.76 24.21
N ILE A 173 6.14 18.31 23.16
CA ILE A 173 7.08 19.44 23.29
C ILE A 173 6.28 20.75 23.32
N ASN A 174 6.37 21.49 24.43
CA ASN A 174 5.78 22.83 24.54
C ASN A 174 6.60 23.85 23.72
N ILE A 175 6.12 24.14 22.51
CA ILE A 175 6.75 25.02 21.52
C ILE A 175 6.99 26.44 22.08
N LYS A 176 6.23 26.87 23.09
CA LYS A 176 6.39 28.20 23.73
C LYS A 176 7.66 28.31 24.58
N ASN A 177 8.29 27.18 24.93
CA ASN A 177 9.51 27.13 25.75
C ASN A 177 10.74 26.66 24.96
N VAL A 178 10.65 26.56 23.64
CA VAL A 178 11.79 26.20 22.80
C VAL A 178 12.72 27.41 22.69
N SER A 179 13.96 27.27 23.15
CA SER A 179 14.92 28.37 23.14
C SER A 179 15.22 28.82 21.71
N LYS A 180 15.46 30.13 21.52
CA LYS A 180 15.87 30.69 20.23
C LYS A 180 17.14 30.02 19.70
N ASP A 181 18.02 29.59 20.61
CA ASP A 181 19.27 28.88 20.29
C ASP A 181 19.00 27.49 19.69
N PHE A 182 17.98 26.77 20.16
CA PHE A 182 17.59 25.48 19.60
C PHE A 182 16.96 25.61 18.21
N ILE A 183 16.12 26.62 18.00
CA ILE A 183 15.54 26.91 16.67
C ILE A 183 16.65 27.29 15.69
N SER A 184 17.58 28.14 16.12
CA SER A 184 18.76 28.53 15.35
C SER A 184 19.63 27.32 15.02
N TYR A 185 19.85 26.42 15.98
CA TYR A 185 20.59 25.17 15.77
C TYR A 185 19.92 24.26 14.74
N VAL A 186 18.61 23.99 14.86
CA VAL A 186 17.89 23.12 13.92
C VAL A 186 17.85 23.74 12.51
N ARG A 187 17.63 25.04 12.41
CA ARG A 187 17.71 25.77 11.13
C ARG A 187 19.12 25.65 10.52
N LYS A 188 20.16 25.88 11.31
CA LYS A 188 21.55 25.80 10.85
C LYS A 188 21.97 24.37 10.49
N VAL A 189 21.45 23.35 11.16
CA VAL A 189 21.65 21.93 10.80
C VAL A 189 20.98 21.61 9.47
N ILE A 190 19.76 22.08 9.26
CA ILE A 190 19.02 21.88 8.00
C ILE A 190 19.68 22.65 6.85
N GLU A 191 20.03 23.93 7.06
CA GLU A 191 20.75 24.75 6.10
C GLU A 191 22.13 24.16 5.77
N ASN A 192 22.86 23.61 6.76
CA ASN A 192 24.13 22.94 6.52
C ASN A 192 23.96 21.63 5.74
N LEU A 193 22.92 20.84 6.02
CA LEU A 193 22.61 19.61 5.29
C LEU A 193 22.29 19.90 3.81
N PHE A 194 21.57 20.99 3.53
CA PHE A 194 21.30 21.46 2.18
C PHE A 194 22.53 22.13 1.54
N ALA A 195 23.33 22.88 2.30
CA ALA A 195 24.56 23.50 1.79
C ALA A 195 25.63 22.48 1.43
N THR A 196 25.71 21.33 2.12
CA THR A 196 26.61 20.24 1.73
C THR A 196 26.23 19.61 0.39
N GLU A 197 24.93 19.49 0.08
CA GLU A 197 24.47 19.03 -1.24
C GLU A 197 24.73 20.08 -2.35
N VAL A 198 24.59 21.37 -2.04
CA VAL A 198 24.87 22.47 -2.99
C VAL A 198 26.38 22.66 -3.23
N VAL A 199 27.23 22.42 -2.23
CA VAL A 199 28.70 22.51 -2.37
C VAL A 199 29.26 21.33 -3.17
N GLU A 200 28.71 20.11 -3.03
CA GLU A 200 29.09 18.98 -3.89
C GLU A 200 28.63 19.15 -5.35
N GLN A 201 27.45 19.75 -5.58
CA GLN A 201 27.00 20.04 -6.95
C GLN A 201 27.79 21.19 -7.61
N ASN A 202 28.14 22.24 -6.87
CA ASN A 202 28.89 23.37 -7.42
C ASN A 202 30.39 23.06 -7.61
N SER A 203 30.99 22.19 -6.79
CA SER A 203 32.37 21.73 -7.00
C SER A 203 32.53 20.84 -8.23
N GLN A 204 31.51 20.05 -8.61
CA GLN A 204 31.49 19.31 -9.88
C GLN A 204 31.25 20.20 -11.11
N LEU A 205 30.56 21.34 -10.97
CA LEU A 205 30.42 22.32 -12.05
C LEU A 205 31.73 23.10 -12.29
N ILE A 206 32.42 23.53 -11.24
CA ILE A 206 33.70 24.26 -11.35
C ILE A 206 34.80 23.40 -11.99
N LEU A 207 34.79 22.08 -11.80
CA LEU A 207 35.74 21.16 -12.46
C LEU A 207 35.42 20.89 -13.94
N LYS A 208 34.17 21.12 -14.40
CA LYS A 208 33.78 20.98 -15.81
C LYS A 208 34.02 22.25 -16.64
N GLU A 209 34.19 23.39 -16.01
CA GLU A 209 34.56 24.65 -16.68
C GLU A 209 36.08 24.91 -16.66
N ALA A 210 36.86 24.01 -16.03
CA ALA A 210 38.32 24.07 -15.95
C ALA A 210 39.05 23.03 -16.83
N VAL A 211 38.35 22.39 -17.77
CA VAL A 211 38.93 21.54 -18.84
C VAL A 211 38.47 22.04 -20.20
#